data_AF-A0A0L7LJ15-F1
#
_entry.id   AF-A0A0L7LJ15-F1
#
_cell.length_a   1.000
_cell.length_b   1.000
_cell.length_c   1.000
_cell.angle_alpha   90.00
_cell.angle_beta   90.00
_cell.angle_gamma   90.00
#
_symmetry.space_group_name_H-M   'P 1'
#
loop_
_entity.id
_entity.type
_entity.pdbx_description
1 polymer ?
#
loop_
_entity_poly.entity_id
_entity_poly.type
_entity_poly.pdbx_seq_one_letter_code
_entity_poly.pdbx_strand_id
1 'polypeptide(L)'
;MARPIKYRSLNKSELEYEVTVRGENPTDSLISLREQIISSSSIPLKDDLEQAEVTLNFVETKISQIEVSGDKSGLNRIEAFMNHLYHRLERINTPTVDISFMVPQTSLNPQGIRVLDHSYRNRKSSDCLETFLKKSYVNMLSKSFLMTLSTGSGFNRNPALTWKNIHDLLIKDFGSYDYDYKLLETIRKRTQGETETIIIYVLVMFAMFARLSKKLSENEQLETLLHNSTLHKNG
;
A
#
# COMPACT_ATOMS: atom_id res chain seq x y z
N MET A 1 -10.25 -5.75 -4.79
CA MET A 1 -11.19 -4.66 -5.16
C MET A 1 -11.11 -3.61 -4.06
N ALA A 2 -10.53 -2.44 -4.35
CA ALA A 2 -10.43 -1.35 -3.38
C ALA A 2 -11.85 -0.89 -3.03
N ARG A 3 -12.22 -0.89 -1.74
CA ARG A 3 -13.52 -0.38 -1.31
C ARG A 3 -13.50 1.14 -1.50
N PRO A 4 -14.49 1.77 -2.16
CA PRO A 4 -14.51 3.21 -2.30
C PRO A 4 -14.58 3.86 -0.91
N ILE A 5 -13.68 4.81 -0.63
CA ILE A 5 -13.68 5.55 0.63
C ILE A 5 -15.01 6.28 0.74
N LYS A 6 -15.79 5.94 1.77
CA LYS A 6 -17.03 6.65 2.09
C LYS A 6 -16.69 7.91 2.88
N TYR A 7 -16.20 8.96 2.21
CA TYR A 7 -15.91 10.27 2.83
C TYR A 7 -17.11 10.88 3.56
N ARG A 8 -18.33 10.41 3.26
CA ARG A 8 -19.55 10.80 3.97
C ARG A 8 -19.56 10.38 5.45
N SER A 9 -18.75 9.39 5.81
CA SER A 9 -18.63 8.89 7.19
C SER A 9 -17.65 9.71 8.04
N LEU A 10 -16.84 10.57 7.42
CA LEU A 10 -15.87 11.41 8.11
C LEU A 10 -16.56 12.61 8.77
N ASN A 11 -16.10 12.96 9.97
CA ASN A 11 -16.50 14.18 10.67
C ASN A 11 -15.79 15.42 10.09
N LYS A 12 -16.19 16.61 10.54
CA LYS A 12 -15.67 17.87 10.00
C LYS A 12 -14.15 17.97 10.14
N SER A 13 -13.59 17.70 11.32
CA SER A 13 -12.14 17.74 11.55
C SER A 13 -11.36 16.74 10.68
N GLU A 14 -11.92 15.56 10.40
CA GLU A 14 -11.30 14.55 9.52
C GLU A 14 -11.32 14.99 8.06
N LEU A 15 -12.38 15.65 7.62
CA LEU A 15 -12.48 16.22 6.28
C LEU A 15 -11.55 17.42 6.11
N GLU A 16 -11.47 18.32 7.10
CA GLU A 16 -10.54 19.45 7.11
C GLU A 16 -9.09 18.97 7.02
N TYR A 17 -8.77 17.93 7.79
CA TYR A 17 -7.47 17.27 7.72
C TYR A 17 -7.19 16.76 6.30
N GLU A 18 -8.08 15.95 5.71
CA GLU A 18 -7.86 15.38 4.37
C GLU A 18 -7.67 16.46 3.28
N VAL A 19 -8.40 17.57 3.34
CA VAL A 19 -8.22 18.72 2.44
C VAL A 19 -6.84 19.36 2.65
N THR A 20 -6.43 19.54 3.90
CA THR A 20 -5.10 20.09 4.25
C THR A 20 -3.97 19.21 3.73
N VAL A 21 -4.10 17.88 3.87
CA VAL A 21 -3.13 16.89 3.36
C VAL A 21 -3.01 16.91 1.84
N ARG A 22 -4.10 17.25 1.15
CA ARG A 22 -4.11 17.46 -0.31
C ARG A 22 -3.46 18.78 -0.74
N GLY A 23 -2.99 19.59 0.21
CA GLY A 23 -2.39 20.90 -0.06
C GLY A 23 -3.42 21.99 -0.33
N GLU A 24 -4.68 21.76 0.02
CA GLU A 24 -5.75 22.75 -0.12
C GLU A 24 -6.10 23.37 1.24
N ASN A 25 -6.66 24.58 1.22
CA ASN A 25 -7.17 25.21 2.44
C ASN A 25 -8.60 24.69 2.71
N PRO A 26 -8.86 24.12 3.90
CA PRO A 26 -10.19 23.61 4.24
C PRO A 26 -11.23 24.73 4.29
N THR A 27 -12.38 24.49 3.68
CA THR A 27 -13.55 25.37 3.77
C THR A 27 -14.36 25.10 5.05
N ASP A 28 -15.11 26.10 5.52
CA ASP A 28 -15.88 25.99 6.77
C ASP A 28 -17.09 25.04 6.68
N SER A 29 -17.54 24.71 5.47
CA SER A 29 -18.73 23.89 5.23
C SER A 29 -18.37 22.43 4.98
N LEU A 30 -19.06 21.52 5.68
CA LEU A 30 -18.94 20.07 5.50
C LEU A 30 -19.19 19.61 4.05
N ILE A 31 -20.08 20.29 3.34
CA ILE A 31 -20.41 19.96 1.94
C ILE A 31 -19.23 20.35 1.05
N SER A 32 -18.74 21.57 1.21
CA SER A 32 -17.61 22.12 0.45
C SER A 32 -16.32 21.33 0.69
N LEU A 33 -16.04 20.89 1.92
CA LEU A 33 -14.90 20.01 2.21
C LEU A 33 -14.97 18.69 1.44
N ARG A 34 -16.15 18.09 1.33
CA ARG A 34 -16.34 16.84 0.57
C ARG A 34 -16.17 17.07 -0.92
N GLU A 35 -16.65 18.19 -1.44
CA GLU A 35 -16.45 18.58 -2.83
C GLU A 35 -14.98 18.83 -3.14
N GLN A 36 -14.26 19.53 -2.26
CA GLN A 36 -12.80 19.74 -2.36
C GLN A 36 -12.07 18.40 -2.50
N ILE A 37 -12.31 17.46 -1.58
CA ILE A 37 -11.70 16.12 -1.61
C ILE A 37 -12.01 15.35 -2.91
N ILE A 38 -13.22 15.51 -3.46
CA ILE A 38 -13.60 14.87 -4.72
C ILE A 38 -12.90 15.56 -5.91
N SER A 39 -12.72 16.89 -5.86
CA SER A 39 -12.07 17.66 -6.91
C SER A 39 -10.55 17.62 -6.92
N SER A 40 -9.89 17.41 -5.77
CA SER A 40 -8.43 17.33 -5.71
C SER A 40 -7.96 16.04 -6.37
N SER A 41 -7.42 16.13 -7.58
CA SER A 41 -6.96 14.97 -8.37
C SER A 41 -5.55 14.50 -8.04
N SER A 42 -4.78 15.20 -7.21
CA SER A 42 -3.38 14.86 -6.92
C SER A 42 -3.01 15.05 -5.46
N ILE A 43 -2.48 13.99 -4.84
CA ILE A 43 -1.91 14.03 -3.49
C ILE A 43 -0.39 13.90 -3.61
N PRO A 44 0.40 14.78 -2.97
CA PRO A 44 1.86 14.62 -2.91
C PRO A 44 2.26 13.37 -2.09
N LEU A 45 2.98 12.42 -2.70
CA LEU A 45 3.36 11.14 -2.09
C LEU A 45 4.24 11.25 -0.82
N LYS A 46 5.00 12.35 -0.68
CA LYS A 46 6.04 12.47 0.35
C LYS A 46 5.47 12.69 1.74
N ASP A 47 4.32 13.36 1.82
CA ASP A 47 3.66 13.66 3.09
C ASP A 47 2.84 12.46 3.60
N ASP A 48 2.55 11.46 2.76
CA ASP A 48 1.76 10.29 3.13
C ASP A 48 2.46 9.37 4.14
N LEU A 49 3.81 9.33 4.19
CA LEU A 49 4.55 8.47 5.12
C LEU A 49 4.59 9.04 6.55
N GLU A 50 5.05 10.29 6.70
CA GLU A 50 5.12 10.96 8.01
C GLU A 50 3.72 11.06 8.65
N GLN A 51 2.71 11.27 7.81
CA GLN A 51 1.33 11.37 8.29
C GLN A 51 0.65 10.02 8.53
N ALA A 52 1.08 8.94 7.87
CA ALA A 52 0.66 7.59 8.25
C ALA A 52 1.07 7.27 9.69
N GLU A 53 2.25 7.72 10.13
CA GLU A 53 2.73 7.59 11.52
C GLU A 53 1.86 8.37 12.51
N VAL A 54 1.53 9.62 12.21
CA VAL A 54 0.62 10.41 13.05
C VAL A 54 -0.76 9.76 13.15
N THR A 55 -1.31 9.29 12.02
CA THR A 55 -2.62 8.62 11.97
C THR A 55 -2.62 7.33 12.81
N LEU A 56 -1.53 6.57 12.77
CA LEU A 56 -1.39 5.34 13.54
C LEU A 56 -1.31 5.58 15.04
N ASN A 57 -0.53 6.58 15.47
CA ASN A 57 -0.47 6.98 16.88
C ASN A 57 -1.85 7.42 17.40
N PHE A 58 -2.63 8.11 16.55
CA PHE A 58 -4.01 8.48 16.88
C PHE A 58 -4.92 7.26 17.03
N VAL A 59 -4.85 6.30 16.10
CA VAL A 59 -5.61 5.05 16.17
C VAL A 59 -5.26 4.26 17.43
N GLU A 60 -3.98 4.14 17.78
CA GLU A 60 -3.53 3.44 18.97
C GLU A 60 -4.07 4.08 20.26
N THR A 61 -4.05 5.42 20.32
CA THR A 61 -4.62 6.18 21.43
C THR A 61 -6.14 5.96 21.54
N LYS A 62 -6.85 5.97 20.41
CA LYS A 62 -8.31 5.76 20.37
C LYS A 62 -8.72 4.35 20.74
N ILE A 63 -7.99 3.33 20.28
CA ILE A 63 -8.19 1.93 20.69
C ILE A 63 -8.10 1.83 22.21
N SER A 64 -7.06 2.43 22.80
CA SER A 64 -6.84 2.39 24.25
C SER A 64 -7.98 3.07 25.04
N GLN A 65 -8.58 4.14 24.50
CA GLN A 65 -9.75 4.81 25.09
C GLN A 65 -11.04 3.97 24.99
N ILE A 66 -11.19 3.23 23.89
CA ILE A 66 -12.37 2.39 23.65
C ILE A 66 -12.34 1.11 24.49
N GLU A 67 -11.15 0.53 24.71
CA GLU A 67 -10.98 -0.62 25.61
C GLU A 67 -11.51 -0.33 27.02
N VAL A 68 -11.35 0.89 27.51
CA VAL A 68 -11.84 1.30 28.84
C VAL A 68 -13.34 1.61 28.84
N SER A 69 -13.86 2.18 27.76
CA SER A 69 -15.23 2.72 27.70
C SER A 69 -16.27 1.75 27.12
N GLY A 70 -15.87 0.75 26.34
CA GLY A 70 -16.79 -0.16 25.64
C GLY A 70 -17.62 0.49 24.53
N ASP A 71 -17.22 1.67 24.05
CA ASP A 71 -17.98 2.44 23.07
C ASP A 71 -17.93 1.83 21.66
N LYS A 72 -19.05 1.21 21.25
CA LYS A 72 -19.23 0.64 19.90
C LYS A 72 -19.12 1.68 18.78
N SER A 73 -19.49 2.94 19.04
CA SER A 73 -19.39 4.00 18.02
C SER A 73 -17.93 4.36 17.72
N GLY A 74 -17.05 4.21 18.71
CA GLY A 74 -15.61 4.34 18.56
C GLY A 74 -15.00 3.28 17.63
N LEU A 75 -15.50 2.04 17.65
CA LEU A 75 -15.01 0.97 16.78
C LEU A 75 -15.26 1.26 15.30
N ASN A 76 -16.47 1.73 14.95
CA ASN A 76 -16.81 2.12 13.58
C ASN A 76 -15.92 3.27 13.07
N ARG A 77 -15.52 4.18 13.98
CA ARG A 77 -14.58 5.27 13.65
C ARG A 77 -13.17 4.75 13.42
N ILE A 78 -12.66 3.86 14.28
CA ILE A 78 -11.36 3.21 14.06
C ILE A 78 -11.35 2.49 12.72
N GLU A 79 -12.41 1.75 12.39
CA GLU A 79 -12.52 1.07 11.11
C GLU A 79 -12.43 2.06 9.94
N ALA A 80 -13.10 3.21 10.03
CA ALA A 80 -13.00 4.27 9.02
C ALA A 80 -11.57 4.82 8.89
N PHE A 81 -10.89 5.10 10.01
CA PHE A 81 -9.49 5.55 10.02
C PHE A 81 -8.54 4.51 9.40
N MET A 82 -8.77 3.23 9.69
CA MET A 82 -7.93 2.15 9.18
C MET A 82 -8.11 1.90 7.69
N ASN A 83 -9.35 1.99 7.21
CA ASN A 83 -9.60 2.00 5.76
C ASN A 83 -8.88 3.18 5.10
N HIS A 84 -8.94 4.36 5.72
CA HIS A 84 -8.23 5.52 5.20
C HIS A 84 -6.72 5.33 5.17
N LEU A 85 -6.12 4.85 6.26
CA LEU A 85 -4.68 4.53 6.34
C LEU A 85 -4.29 3.49 5.28
N TYR A 86 -5.07 2.42 5.13
CA TYR A 86 -4.84 1.40 4.12
C TYR A 86 -4.77 2.01 2.72
N HIS A 87 -5.70 2.89 2.37
CA HIS A 87 -5.66 3.57 1.09
C HIS A 87 -4.44 4.49 0.92
N ARG A 88 -4.01 5.18 1.97
CA ARG A 88 -2.77 6.00 1.91
C ARG A 88 -1.56 5.12 1.63
N LEU A 89 -1.44 4.00 2.33
CA LEU A 89 -0.33 3.05 2.16
C LEU A 89 -0.37 2.36 0.78
N GLU A 90 -1.56 2.08 0.26
CA GLU A 90 -1.75 1.53 -1.09
C GLU A 90 -1.21 2.50 -2.16
N ARG A 91 -1.37 3.82 -1.97
CA ARG A 91 -0.77 4.84 -2.86
C ARG A 91 0.75 4.88 -2.79
N ILE A 92 1.34 4.66 -1.61
CA ILE A 92 2.81 4.60 -1.46
C ILE A 92 3.36 3.35 -2.16
N ASN A 93 2.63 2.24 -2.11
CA ASN A 93 3.05 0.95 -2.69
C ASN A 93 2.84 0.84 -4.21
N THR A 94 2.18 1.81 -4.86
CA THR A 94 2.25 1.85 -6.32
C THR A 94 3.68 2.21 -6.71
N PRO A 95 4.40 1.37 -7.47
CA PRO A 95 5.76 1.68 -7.86
C PRO A 95 5.72 2.98 -8.68
N THR A 96 6.13 4.07 -8.05
CA THR A 96 6.50 5.28 -8.77
C THR A 96 7.68 4.88 -9.62
N VAL A 97 7.43 4.63 -10.91
CA VAL A 97 8.49 4.49 -11.90
C VAL A 97 9.24 5.80 -11.85
N ASP A 98 10.43 5.78 -11.26
CA ASP A 98 11.31 6.93 -11.21
C ASP A 98 11.85 7.16 -12.64
N ILE A 99 11.16 8.01 -13.40
CA ILE A 99 11.50 8.34 -14.79
C ILE A 99 12.73 9.25 -14.84
N SER A 100 13.28 9.71 -13.71
CA SER A 100 14.44 10.61 -13.68
C SER A 100 15.71 9.97 -14.24
N PHE A 101 15.77 8.63 -14.32
CA PHE A 101 16.85 7.89 -14.99
C PHE A 101 16.69 7.78 -16.53
N MET A 102 15.58 8.23 -17.12
CA MET A 102 15.33 8.13 -18.57
C MET A 102 15.65 9.42 -19.34
N VAL A 103 16.70 10.15 -18.96
CA VAL A 103 17.32 11.11 -19.87
C VAL A 103 18.15 10.31 -20.89
N PRO A 104 17.88 10.41 -22.20
CA PRO A 104 18.74 9.77 -23.20
C PRO A 104 20.13 10.41 -23.11
N GLN A 105 21.14 9.64 -22.70
CA GLN A 105 22.53 10.03 -22.87
C GLN A 105 22.89 9.91 -24.35
N THR A 106 22.47 10.90 -25.14
CA THR A 106 23.04 11.14 -26.46
C THR A 106 24.34 11.92 -26.29
N SER A 107 25.40 11.35 -26.88
CA SER A 107 26.77 11.85 -27.04
C SER A 107 27.79 11.45 -25.98
N LEU A 108 28.76 10.68 -26.46
CA LEU A 108 30.02 10.29 -25.83
C LEU A 108 30.84 11.54 -25.48
N ASN A 109 31.20 11.70 -24.20
CA ASN A 109 32.38 12.46 -23.81
C ASN A 109 33.02 11.82 -22.57
N PRO A 110 34.26 11.29 -22.65
CA PRO A 110 34.85 10.53 -21.55
C PRO A 110 35.78 11.41 -20.71
N GLN A 111 35.27 12.43 -20.01
CA GLN A 111 36.02 13.04 -18.89
C GLN A 111 35.10 13.49 -17.74
N GLY A 112 35.15 12.69 -16.66
CA GLY A 112 35.11 13.16 -15.28
C GLY A 112 33.81 13.76 -14.75
N ILE A 113 32.89 12.93 -14.26
CA ILE A 113 31.89 13.36 -13.27
C ILE A 113 31.77 12.30 -12.17
N ARG A 114 32.18 12.68 -10.95
CA ARG A 114 31.86 11.96 -9.71
C ARG A 114 30.36 12.10 -9.46
N VAL A 115 29.61 11.02 -9.66
CA VAL A 115 28.18 10.96 -9.29
C VAL A 115 28.08 10.61 -7.81
N LEU A 116 27.51 11.52 -7.03
CA LEU A 116 27.19 11.34 -5.61
C LEU A 116 26.00 10.38 -5.45
N ASP A 117 26.23 9.40 -4.59
CA ASP A 117 25.37 8.28 -4.19
C ASP A 117 23.98 8.73 -3.68
N HIS A 118 22.95 8.65 -4.52
CA HIS A 118 21.53 8.84 -4.15
C HIS A 118 20.77 7.50 -3.99
N SER A 119 21.42 6.37 -4.30
CA SER A 119 20.84 5.01 -4.24
C SER A 119 20.57 4.54 -2.80
N TYR A 120 21.30 5.09 -1.83
CA TYR A 120 21.21 4.69 -0.43
C TYR A 120 19.97 5.19 0.33
N ARG A 121 19.17 6.13 -0.23
CA ARG A 121 18.02 6.72 0.48
C ARG A 121 16.70 5.95 0.35
N ASN A 122 16.43 5.31 -0.80
CA ASN A 122 15.13 4.66 -1.02
C ASN A 122 14.99 3.28 -0.36
N ARG A 123 16.07 2.52 -0.18
CA ARG A 123 16.02 1.22 0.54
C ARG A 123 15.60 1.37 2.01
N LYS A 124 16.03 2.45 2.68
CA LYS A 124 15.61 2.74 4.06
C LYS A 124 14.11 3.00 4.17
N SER A 125 13.47 3.54 3.14
CA SER A 125 12.02 3.79 3.18
C SER A 125 11.20 2.50 3.08
N SER A 126 11.63 1.53 2.25
CA SER A 126 10.99 0.22 2.14
C SER A 126 11.13 -0.60 3.42
N ASP A 127 12.34 -0.67 3.98
CA ASP A 127 12.61 -1.40 5.22
C ASP A 127 11.91 -0.76 6.42
N CYS A 128 11.83 0.58 6.46
CA CYS A 128 11.05 1.30 7.47
C CYS A 128 9.55 1.08 7.29
N LEU A 129 9.01 1.19 6.07
CA LEU A 129 7.59 0.98 5.78
C LEU A 129 7.17 -0.45 6.14
N GLU A 130 7.97 -1.46 5.79
CA GLU A 130 7.70 -2.85 6.14
C GLU A 130 7.74 -3.07 7.66
N THR A 131 8.75 -2.53 8.36
CA THR A 131 8.86 -2.60 9.83
C THR A 131 7.75 -1.84 10.54
N PHE A 132 7.29 -0.74 9.95
CA PHE A 132 6.23 0.13 10.46
C PHE A 132 4.84 -0.47 10.23
N LEU A 133 4.57 -0.99 9.04
CA LEU A 133 3.37 -1.79 8.75
C LEU A 133 3.31 -3.03 9.62
N LYS A 134 4.44 -3.72 9.81
CA LYS A 134 4.58 -4.80 10.81
C LYS A 134 4.13 -4.33 12.19
N LYS A 135 4.73 -3.28 12.74
CA LYS A 135 4.47 -2.84 14.11
C LYS A 135 3.01 -2.39 14.33
N SER A 136 2.48 -1.61 13.40
CA SER A 136 1.13 -1.04 13.50
C SER A 136 0.02 -2.05 13.22
N TYR A 137 0.20 -2.91 12.21
CA TYR A 137 -0.80 -3.92 11.85
C TYR A 137 -0.82 -5.09 12.84
N VAL A 138 0.34 -5.47 13.41
CA VAL A 138 0.43 -6.46 14.51
C VAL A 138 -0.22 -5.93 15.80
N ASN A 139 0.03 -4.68 16.20
CA ASN A 139 -0.62 -4.11 17.38
C ASN A 139 -2.14 -4.03 17.21
N MET A 140 -2.62 -3.70 16.02
CA MET A 140 -4.05 -3.52 15.76
C MET A 140 -4.80 -4.84 15.57
N LEU A 141 -4.26 -5.78 14.80
CA LEU A 141 -4.88 -7.10 14.65
C LEU A 141 -4.77 -7.91 15.92
N SER A 142 -3.64 -7.83 16.64
CA SER A 142 -3.60 -8.49 17.95
C SER A 142 -4.73 -7.96 18.82
N LYS A 143 -5.05 -6.66 18.85
CA LYS A 143 -6.12 -6.12 19.72
C LYS A 143 -7.55 -6.40 19.23
N SER A 144 -7.83 -6.30 17.93
CA SER A 144 -9.17 -6.63 17.37
C SER A 144 -9.45 -8.14 17.38
N PHE A 145 -8.42 -8.95 17.07
CA PHE A 145 -8.45 -10.41 17.19
C PHE A 145 -8.44 -10.84 18.65
N LEU A 146 -7.72 -10.15 19.56
CA LEU A 146 -7.78 -10.38 21.01
C LEU A 146 -9.13 -9.97 21.58
N MET A 147 -9.84 -8.96 21.06
CA MET A 147 -11.22 -8.64 21.47
C MET A 147 -12.22 -9.68 20.97
N THR A 148 -12.00 -10.24 19.77
CA THR A 148 -12.80 -11.36 19.25
C THR A 148 -12.51 -12.66 20.01
N LEU A 149 -11.27 -12.85 20.48
CA LEU A 149 -10.86 -13.99 21.30
C LEU A 149 -11.09 -13.79 22.80
N SER A 150 -11.20 -12.58 23.34
CA SER A 150 -11.37 -12.34 24.79
C SER A 150 -12.79 -12.59 25.27
N THR A 151 -13.75 -12.77 24.35
CA THR A 151 -15.07 -13.31 24.70
C THR A 151 -15.04 -14.84 24.88
N GLY A 152 -13.92 -15.51 24.57
CA GLY A 152 -13.66 -16.92 24.87
C GLY A 152 -12.45 -17.09 25.79
N SER A 153 -12.68 -17.54 27.01
CA SER A 153 -11.70 -17.83 28.07
C SER A 153 -10.26 -18.14 27.63
N GLY A 154 -9.32 -17.29 28.04
CA GLY A 154 -7.94 -17.66 28.40
C GLY A 154 -6.99 -18.03 27.27
N PHE A 155 -6.48 -17.05 26.52
CA PHE A 155 -5.26 -17.23 25.71
C PHE A 155 -4.06 -16.54 26.36
N ASN A 156 -3.12 -17.37 26.80
CA ASN A 156 -1.76 -16.99 27.13
C ASN A 156 -1.13 -16.24 25.94
N ARG A 157 -0.41 -15.14 26.22
CA ARG A 157 0.37 -14.39 25.22
C ARG A 157 1.38 -15.34 24.58
N ASN A 158 1.03 -15.92 23.44
CA ASN A 158 1.86 -16.91 22.78
C ASN A 158 3.00 -16.18 22.04
N PRO A 159 4.28 -16.34 22.46
CA PRO A 159 5.42 -15.68 21.81
C PRO A 159 5.68 -16.15 20.37
N ALA A 160 4.89 -17.10 19.86
CA ALA A 160 4.99 -17.62 18.49
C ALA A 160 4.31 -16.77 17.41
N LEU A 161 3.71 -15.62 17.73
CA LEU A 161 3.17 -14.70 16.71
C LEU A 161 4.32 -13.93 16.02
N THR A 162 4.98 -14.58 15.06
CA THR A 162 5.92 -13.92 14.16
C THR A 162 5.15 -13.15 13.07
N TRP A 163 5.77 -12.13 12.46
CA TRP A 163 5.15 -11.41 11.35
C TRP A 163 4.69 -12.33 10.22
N LYS A 164 5.51 -13.34 9.91
CA LYS A 164 5.18 -14.35 8.90
C LYS A 164 3.83 -15.00 9.20
N ASN A 165 3.62 -15.41 10.45
CA ASN A 165 2.36 -16.04 10.87
C ASN A 165 1.16 -15.09 10.77
N ILE A 166 1.35 -13.80 11.07
CA ILE A 166 0.28 -12.79 11.01
C ILE A 166 -0.07 -12.47 9.55
N HIS A 167 0.94 -12.32 8.70
CA HIS A 167 0.76 -12.15 7.26
C HIS A 167 0.04 -13.37 6.64
N ASP A 168 0.43 -14.58 7.02
CA ASP A 168 -0.21 -15.82 6.54
C ASP A 168 -1.67 -15.91 7.01
N LEU A 169 -1.97 -15.52 8.26
CA LEU A 169 -3.35 -15.44 8.78
C LEU A 169 -4.17 -14.38 8.03
N LEU A 170 -3.59 -13.24 7.69
CA LEU A 170 -4.28 -12.20 6.94
C LEU A 170 -4.58 -12.60 5.50
N ILE A 171 -3.62 -13.22 4.83
CA ILE A 171 -3.86 -13.80 3.50
C ILE A 171 -4.95 -14.88 3.60
N LYS A 172 -4.95 -15.68 4.67
CA LYS A 172 -5.97 -16.70 4.89
C LYS A 172 -7.37 -16.13 5.12
N ASP A 173 -7.49 -15.09 5.93
CA ASP A 173 -8.79 -14.56 6.37
C ASP A 173 -9.37 -13.51 5.40
N PHE A 174 -8.51 -12.73 4.73
CA PHE A 174 -8.92 -11.64 3.85
C PHE A 174 -8.51 -11.85 2.38
N GLY A 175 -7.59 -12.77 2.12
CA GLY A 175 -7.26 -13.16 0.75
C GLY A 175 -8.42 -13.90 0.11
N SER A 176 -8.66 -13.64 -1.17
CA SER A 176 -9.60 -14.45 -1.94
C SER A 176 -9.03 -15.87 -2.05
N TYR A 177 -9.86 -16.90 -1.86
CA TYR A 177 -9.40 -18.30 -1.97
C TYR A 177 -8.77 -18.62 -3.34
N ASP A 178 -9.11 -17.82 -4.35
CA ASP A 178 -8.63 -17.87 -5.72
C ASP A 178 -7.62 -16.75 -6.08
N TYR A 179 -6.98 -16.13 -5.09
CA TYR A 179 -6.04 -15.01 -5.30
C TYR A 179 -4.91 -15.39 -6.27
N ASP A 180 -4.20 -16.48 -5.99
CA ASP A 180 -3.10 -16.97 -6.85
C ASP A 180 -3.61 -17.28 -8.27
N TYR A 181 -4.82 -17.85 -8.39
CA TYR A 181 -5.44 -18.17 -9.68
C TYR A 181 -5.71 -16.89 -10.49
N LYS A 182 -6.37 -15.90 -9.87
CA LYS A 182 -6.66 -14.59 -10.50
C LYS A 182 -5.41 -13.81 -10.83
N LEU A 183 -4.40 -13.85 -9.96
CA LEU A 183 -3.12 -13.19 -10.20
C LEU A 183 -2.40 -13.84 -11.37
N LEU A 184 -2.33 -15.17 -11.43
CA LEU A 184 -1.73 -15.91 -12.52
C LEU A 184 -2.46 -15.67 -13.85
N GLU A 185 -3.79 -15.62 -13.83
CA GLU A 185 -4.60 -15.24 -14.99
C GLU A 185 -4.28 -13.82 -15.47
N THR A 186 -4.13 -12.87 -14.54
CA THR A 186 -3.73 -11.49 -14.83
C THR A 186 -2.34 -11.43 -15.45
N ILE A 187 -1.38 -12.16 -14.88
CA ILE A 187 0.00 -12.28 -15.40
C ILE A 187 -0.02 -12.80 -16.83
N ARG A 188 -0.77 -13.88 -17.10
CA ARG A 188 -0.88 -14.47 -18.45
C ARG A 188 -1.54 -13.55 -19.47
N LYS A 189 -2.51 -12.74 -19.05
CA LYS A 189 -3.20 -11.79 -19.93
C LYS A 189 -2.47 -10.46 -20.11
N ARG A 190 -1.44 -10.16 -19.32
CA ARG A 190 -0.75 -8.87 -19.34
C ARG A 190 0.21 -8.78 -20.52
N THR A 191 -0.18 -8.04 -21.56
CA THR A 191 0.66 -7.70 -22.71
C THR A 191 1.43 -6.41 -22.49
N GLN A 192 2.67 -6.29 -22.99
CA GLN A 192 3.42 -5.03 -22.97
C GLN A 192 2.63 -3.90 -23.66
N GLY A 193 2.54 -2.71 -23.04
CA GLY A 193 1.87 -1.55 -23.62
C GLY A 193 2.67 -0.92 -24.78
N GLU A 194 1.99 -0.25 -25.72
CA GLU A 194 2.64 0.37 -26.89
C GLU A 194 3.70 1.41 -26.52
N THR A 195 3.48 2.15 -25.44
CA THR A 195 4.41 3.16 -24.92
C THR A 195 5.27 2.64 -23.77
N GLU A 196 5.10 1.38 -23.37
CA GLU A 196 5.79 0.79 -22.23
C GLU A 196 7.16 0.27 -22.67
N THR A 197 8.23 0.76 -22.04
CA THR A 197 9.57 0.24 -22.30
C THR A 197 9.70 -1.19 -21.79
N ILE A 198 10.54 -2.00 -22.44
CA ILE A 198 10.74 -3.40 -22.07
C ILE A 198 11.20 -3.56 -20.61
N ILE A 199 12.02 -2.62 -20.11
CA ILE A 199 12.52 -2.63 -18.73
C ILE A 199 11.37 -2.47 -17.74
N ILE A 200 10.48 -1.49 -17.96
CA ILE A 200 9.32 -1.24 -17.09
C ILE A 200 8.41 -2.47 -17.09
N TYR A 201 8.11 -3.01 -18.27
CA TYR A 201 7.29 -4.20 -18.42
C TYR A 201 7.84 -5.39 -17.62
N VAL A 202 9.13 -5.70 -17.79
CA VAL A 202 9.80 -6.81 -17.09
C VAL A 202 9.79 -6.61 -15.58
N LEU A 203 10.05 -5.39 -15.07
CA LEU A 203 10.01 -5.09 -13.64
C LEU A 203 8.62 -5.30 -13.04
N VAL A 204 7.57 -4.86 -13.74
CA VAL A 204 6.17 -5.06 -13.30
C VAL A 204 5.84 -6.55 -13.27
N MET A 205 6.21 -7.30 -14.31
CA MET A 205 5.97 -8.74 -14.38
C MET A 205 6.70 -9.50 -13.25
N PHE A 206 7.96 -9.15 -12.94
CA PHE A 206 8.68 -9.74 -11.81
C PHE A 206 8.02 -9.43 -10.47
N ALA A 207 7.54 -8.20 -10.27
CA ALA A 207 6.79 -7.85 -9.06
C ALA A 207 5.50 -8.68 -8.94
N MET A 208 4.84 -9.00 -10.05
CA MET A 208 3.67 -9.89 -10.05
C MET A 208 4.04 -11.35 -9.76
N PHE A 209 5.10 -11.88 -10.36
CA PHE A 209 5.59 -13.24 -10.08
C PHE A 209 5.96 -13.42 -8.60
N ALA A 210 6.60 -12.40 -7.99
CA ALA A 210 7.01 -12.44 -6.59
C ALA A 210 5.82 -12.52 -5.60
N ARG A 211 4.61 -12.13 -6.04
CA ARG A 211 3.38 -12.15 -5.23
C ARG A 211 2.64 -13.48 -5.27
N LEU A 212 3.04 -14.43 -6.12
CA LEU A 212 2.44 -15.76 -6.15
C LEU A 212 2.89 -16.57 -4.93
N SER A 213 1.95 -17.27 -4.29
CA SER A 213 2.27 -18.14 -3.16
C SER A 213 3.13 -19.33 -3.61
N LYS A 214 2.82 -19.88 -4.80
CA LYS A 214 3.69 -20.84 -5.50
C LYS A 214 4.48 -20.14 -6.60
N LYS A 215 5.79 -20.06 -6.42
CA LYS A 215 6.69 -19.50 -7.44
C LYS A 215 6.66 -20.34 -8.72
N LEU A 216 6.55 -19.67 -9.86
CA LEU A 216 6.77 -20.27 -11.19
C LEU A 216 8.25 -20.55 -11.39
N SER A 217 8.58 -21.57 -12.18
CA SER A 217 9.96 -21.81 -12.60
C SER A 217 10.47 -20.66 -13.48
N GLU A 218 11.79 -20.46 -13.51
CA GLU A 218 12.40 -19.40 -14.32
C GLU A 218 12.05 -19.55 -15.81
N ASN A 219 11.97 -20.80 -16.30
CA ASN A 219 11.55 -21.09 -17.67
C ASN A 219 10.10 -20.67 -17.94
N GLU A 220 9.16 -21.01 -17.05
CA GLU A 220 7.75 -20.58 -17.18
C GLU A 220 7.61 -19.05 -17.12
N GLN A 221 8.39 -18.38 -16.27
CA GLN A 221 8.41 -16.92 -16.21
C GLN A 221 8.92 -16.31 -17.52
N LEU A 222 10.01 -16.85 -18.07
CA LEU A 222 10.59 -16.40 -19.33
C LEU A 222 9.64 -16.64 -20.51
N GLU A 223 9.04 -17.82 -20.61
CA GLU A 223 8.04 -18.13 -21.65
C GLU A 223 6.85 -17.17 -21.58
N THR A 224 6.36 -16.88 -20.37
CA THR A 224 5.26 -15.93 -20.17
C THR A 224 5.66 -14.51 -20.60
N LEU A 225 6.88 -14.06 -20.24
CA LEU A 225 7.39 -12.74 -20.64
C LEU A 225 7.53 -12.63 -22.16
N LEU A 226 8.09 -13.64 -22.82
CA LEU A 226 8.28 -13.65 -24.27
C LEU A 226 6.94 -13.65 -25.01
N HIS A 227 6.01 -14.51 -24.58
CA HIS A 227 4.66 -14.60 -25.16
C HIS A 227 3.91 -13.26 -25.10
N ASN A 228 4.09 -12.52 -24.01
CA ASN A 228 3.36 -11.28 -23.74
C ASN A 228 4.05 -10.01 -24.24
N SER A 229 5.33 -10.10 -24.63
CA SER A 229 6.08 -8.99 -25.21
C SER A 229 5.61 -8.67 -26.64
N THR A 230 5.56 -7.38 -26.99
CA THR A 230 5.11 -6.94 -28.33
C THR A 230 6.13 -7.21 -29.43
N LEU A 231 7.38 -7.52 -29.06
CA LEU A 231 8.49 -7.78 -29.98
C LEU A 231 8.22 -8.91 -30.99
N HIS A 232 7.31 -9.84 -30.66
CA HIS A 232 6.98 -10.97 -31.55
C HIS A 232 5.84 -10.72 -32.54
N LYS A 233 5.11 -9.59 -32.45
CA LYS A 233 3.91 -9.36 -33.28
C LYS A 233 4.16 -8.59 -34.59
N ASN A 234 5.38 -8.06 -34.78
CA ASN A 234 5.73 -7.20 -35.91
C ASN A 234 6.69 -7.85 -36.93
N GLY A 235 6.84 -9.18 -36.92
CA GLY A 235 7.59 -9.94 -37.93
C GLY A 235 6.65 -10.77 -38.78
#